data_AF-A0A1Y3BMA6-F1
#
_entry.id   AF-A0A1Y3BMA6-F1
#
_cell.length_a   1.000
_cell.length_b   1.000
_cell.length_c   1.000
_cell.angle_alpha   90.00
_cell.angle_beta   90.00
_cell.angle_gamma   90.00
#
_symmetry.space_group_name_H-M   'P 1'
#
loop_
_entity.id
_entity.type
_entity.pdbx_description
1 polymer ?
#
loop_
_entity_poly.entity_id
_entity_poly.type
_entity_poly.pdbx_seq_one_letter_code
_entity_poly.pdbx_strand_id
1 'polypeptide(L)'
;MITCAICSGYFIDATTIVECLDTFCKSCIVNYLETSKSCPICDVPLSKIKPHQSLRQDKLKQSLVYKLVPQIFIDEMNRRRQFYNEHNDQQPVSKEDGGQVSVHSCYFRPNDKISMSIEYLDE
;
A
#
# COMPACT_ATOMS: atom_id res chain seq x y z
N MET A 1 -6.90 9.04 5.80
CA MET A 1 -7.56 7.99 4.99
C MET A 1 -6.51 6.96 4.56
N ILE A 2 -6.80 5.66 4.72
CA ILE A 2 -5.89 4.52 4.42
C ILE A 2 -6.26 3.74 3.13
N THR A 3 -7.16 4.31 2.35
CA THR A 3 -7.67 3.76 1.08
C THR A 3 -7.21 4.62 -0.09
N CYS A 4 -7.04 3.96 -1.24
CA CYS A 4 -6.58 4.55 -2.49
C CYS A 4 -7.76 5.08 -3.29
N ALA A 5 -7.71 6.36 -3.70
CA ALA A 5 -8.78 6.98 -4.48
C ALA A 5 -8.92 6.41 -5.90
N ILE A 6 -7.88 5.76 -6.46
CA ILE A 6 -7.91 5.20 -7.82
C ILE A 6 -8.63 3.84 -7.84
N CYS A 7 -8.26 2.91 -6.95
CA CYS A 7 -8.82 1.56 -6.93
C CYS A 7 -9.89 1.34 -5.87
N SER A 8 -10.15 2.32 -5.01
CA SER A 8 -11.04 2.24 -3.84
C SER A 8 -10.68 1.18 -2.79
N GLY A 9 -9.56 0.45 -2.97
CA GLY A 9 -9.03 -0.51 -2.00
C GLY A 9 -8.10 0.14 -0.97
N TYR A 10 -7.65 -0.65 0.01
CA TYR A 10 -6.58 -0.24 0.93
C TYR A 10 -5.24 -0.08 0.20
N PHE A 11 -4.34 0.72 0.77
CA PHE A 11 -3.00 0.88 0.18
C PHE A 11 -2.21 -0.44 0.17
N ILE A 12 -1.73 -0.80 -1.03
CA ILE A 12 -0.69 -1.80 -1.26
C ILE A 12 0.51 -1.07 -1.88
N ASP A 13 1.67 -1.20 -1.24
CA ASP A 13 2.88 -0.42 -1.53
C ASP A 13 2.59 1.09 -1.62
N ALA A 14 2.09 1.66 -0.52
CA ALA A 14 1.71 3.05 -0.40
C ALA A 14 2.79 3.96 -0.99
N THR A 15 2.38 4.80 -1.93
CA THR A 15 3.25 5.69 -2.68
C THR A 15 2.65 7.09 -2.68
N THR A 16 3.42 8.05 -2.20
CA THR A 16 2.99 9.42 -1.96
C THR A 16 3.62 10.36 -3.01
N ILE A 17 2.80 11.28 -3.52
CA ILE A 17 3.25 12.38 -4.37
C ILE A 17 3.86 13.45 -3.46
N VAL A 18 5.12 13.85 -3.70
CA VAL A 18 5.86 14.75 -2.78
C VAL A 18 5.27 16.16 -2.77
N GLU A 19 4.72 16.61 -3.90
CA GLU A 19 4.24 17.98 -4.10
C GLU A 19 2.93 18.27 -3.34
N CYS A 20 2.07 17.28 -3.16
CA CYS A 20 0.76 17.46 -2.52
C CYS A 20 0.48 16.51 -1.35
N LEU A 21 1.36 15.54 -1.09
CA LEU A 21 1.26 14.53 -0.03
C LEU A 21 0.05 13.58 -0.13
N ASP A 22 -0.63 13.55 -1.28
CA ASP A 22 -1.61 12.52 -1.58
C ASP A 22 -0.94 11.17 -1.81
N THR A 23 -1.57 10.11 -1.30
CA THR A 23 -1.03 8.73 -1.35
C THR A 23 -1.96 7.81 -2.10
N PHE A 24 -1.36 6.88 -2.83
CA PHE A 24 -2.02 5.87 -3.66
C PHE A 24 -1.30 4.52 -3.52
N CYS A 25 -1.85 3.45 -4.10
CA CYS A 25 -1.07 2.23 -4.31
C CYS A 25 0.02 2.48 -5.38
N LYS A 26 1.20 1.87 -5.23
CA LYS A 26 2.31 2.01 -6.20
C LYS A 26 1.86 1.75 -7.64
N SER A 27 1.23 0.60 -7.89
CA SER A 27 0.76 0.22 -9.22
C SER A 27 -0.28 1.21 -9.77
N CYS A 28 -1.22 1.66 -8.94
CA CYS A 28 -2.25 2.61 -9.35
C CYS A 28 -1.67 3.94 -9.82
N ILE A 29 -0.80 4.57 -9.02
CA ILE A 29 -0.26 5.89 -9.39
C ILE A 29 0.77 5.81 -10.50
N VAL A 30 1.57 4.74 -10.56
CA VAL A 30 2.53 4.53 -11.67
C VAL A 30 1.78 4.41 -12.99
N ASN A 31 0.74 3.57 -13.06
CA ASN A 31 -0.06 3.40 -14.27
C ASN A 31 -0.84 4.67 -14.65
N TYR A 32 -1.38 5.38 -13.67
CA TYR A 32 -2.10 6.65 -13.93
C TYR A 32 -1.19 7.69 -14.59
N LEU A 33 0.06 7.80 -14.13
CA LEU A 33 1.04 8.76 -14.65
C LEU A 33 1.60 8.43 -16.04
N GLU A 34 1.24 7.29 -16.62
CA GLU A 34 1.53 6.99 -18.03
C GLU A 34 0.69 7.86 -18.97
N THR A 35 -0.50 8.27 -18.53
CA THR A 35 -1.46 9.04 -19.34
C THR A 35 -1.71 10.46 -18.81
N SER A 36 -1.44 10.72 -17.54
CA SER A 36 -1.64 12.01 -16.89
C SER A 36 -0.38 12.52 -16.18
N LYS A 37 -0.29 13.82 -15.95
CA LYS A 37 0.84 14.48 -15.25
C LYS A 37 0.41 15.32 -14.05
N SER A 38 -0.81 15.11 -13.56
CA SER A 38 -1.36 15.79 -12.37
C SER A 38 -1.72 14.79 -11.28
N CYS A 39 -1.91 15.25 -10.05
CA CYS A 39 -2.45 14.41 -8.98
C CYS A 39 -3.90 13.99 -9.30
N PRO A 40 -4.27 12.70 -9.18
CA PRO A 40 -5.66 12.24 -9.38
C PRO A 40 -6.70 12.83 -8.42
N ILE A 41 -6.27 13.43 -7.30
CA ILE A 41 -7.17 13.96 -6.26
C ILE A 41 -7.29 15.48 -6.34
N CYS A 42 -6.16 16.17 -6.39
CA CYS A 42 -6.10 17.63 -6.26
C CYS A 42 -5.61 18.36 -7.52
N ASP A 43 -5.34 17.63 -8.60
CA ASP A 43 -4.88 18.16 -9.90
C ASP A 43 -3.58 18.99 -9.87
N VAL A 44 -2.84 18.98 -8.76
CA VAL A 44 -1.51 19.60 -8.69
C VAL A 44 -0.60 18.98 -9.76
N PRO A 45 0.07 19.79 -10.61
CA PRO A 45 0.96 19.26 -11.65
C PRO A 45 2.23 18.68 -11.05
N LEU A 46 2.63 17.50 -11.52
CA LEU A 46 3.87 16.83 -11.16
C LEU A 46 5.04 17.32 -12.04
N SER A 47 6.27 16.91 -11.71
CA SER A 47 7.47 17.23 -12.48
C SER A 47 7.27 17.02 -13.99
N LYS A 48 7.46 18.10 -14.76
CA LYS A 48 7.20 18.14 -16.22
C LYS A 48 8.06 17.16 -17.02
N ILE A 49 9.24 16.81 -16.50
CA ILE A 49 10.25 15.99 -17.19
C ILE A 49 10.07 14.51 -16.84
N LYS A 50 9.88 14.18 -15.55
CA LYS A 50 9.72 12.80 -15.08
C LYS A 50 8.75 12.73 -13.89
N PRO A 51 7.46 12.50 -14.13
CA PRO A 51 6.45 12.37 -13.07
C PRO A 51 6.79 11.31 -12.02
N HIS A 52 7.47 10.22 -12.40
CA HIS A 52 7.92 9.20 -11.43
C HIS A 52 8.94 9.71 -10.40
N GLN A 53 9.67 10.80 -10.68
CA GLN A 53 10.59 11.41 -9.72
C GLN A 53 9.87 12.16 -8.60
N SER A 54 8.59 12.47 -8.79
CA SER A 54 7.70 13.06 -7.80
C SER A 54 7.10 12.03 -6.83
N LEU A 55 7.36 10.73 -7.04
CA LEU A 55 6.82 9.65 -6.21
C LEU A 55 7.82 9.19 -5.15
N ARG A 56 7.35 8.96 -3.93
CA ARG A 56 8.12 8.33 -2.85
C ARG A 56 7.33 7.21 -2.20
N GLN A 57 7.99 6.10 -1.89
CA GLN A 57 7.37 5.05 -1.08
C GLN A 57 7.10 5.59 0.33
N ASP A 58 5.87 5.40 0.79
CA ASP A 58 5.43 5.81 2.13
C ASP A 58 5.34 4.58 3.04
N LYS A 59 6.52 4.17 3.54
CA LYS A 59 6.64 2.98 4.38
C LYS A 59 5.86 3.10 5.68
N LEU A 60 5.77 4.31 6.24
CA LEU A 60 5.02 4.55 7.48
C LEU A 60 3.52 4.36 7.22
N LYS A 61 2.96 4.99 6.19
CA LYS A 61 1.56 4.85 5.84
C LYS A 61 1.20 3.41 5.46
N GLN A 62 2.08 2.72 4.73
CA GLN A 62 1.90 1.28 4.48
C GLN A 62 1.89 0.46 5.77
N SER A 63 2.80 0.75 6.71
CA SER A 63 2.85 0.05 8.00
C SER A 63 1.59 0.29 8.85
N LEU A 64 1.00 1.48 8.77
CA LEU A 64 -0.27 1.79 9.42
C LEU A 64 -1.41 0.96 8.82
N VAL A 65 -1.49 0.85 7.48
CA VAL A 65 -2.50 0.01 6.83
C VAL A 65 -2.38 -1.44 7.28
N TYR A 66 -1.18 -2.01 7.25
CA TYR A 66 -0.95 -3.40 7.65
C TYR A 66 -1.18 -3.67 9.14
N LYS A 67 -1.03 -2.68 10.02
CA LYS A 67 -1.36 -2.79 11.44
C LYS A 67 -2.86 -2.60 11.70
N LEU A 68 -3.50 -1.65 11.04
CA LEU A 68 -4.88 -1.27 11.37
C LEU A 68 -5.93 -2.19 10.73
N VAL A 69 -5.62 -2.77 9.57
CA VAL A 69 -6.56 -3.63 8.84
C VAL A 69 -6.18 -5.09 9.08
N PRO A 70 -7.02 -5.90 9.76
CA PRO A 70 -6.74 -7.30 9.97
C PRO A 70 -6.57 -8.06 8.65
N GLN A 71 -5.67 -9.05 8.65
CA GLN A 71 -5.42 -10.00 7.55
C GLN A 71 -4.89 -9.42 6.23
N ILE A 72 -5.04 -8.13 5.93
CA ILE A 72 -4.66 -7.57 4.63
C ILE A 72 -3.22 -7.89 4.21
N PHE A 73 -2.28 -7.86 5.16
CA PHE A 73 -0.88 -8.17 4.87
C PHE A 73 -0.73 -9.63 4.45
N ILE A 74 -1.37 -10.55 5.18
CA ILE A 74 -1.34 -11.98 4.91
C ILE A 74 -1.97 -12.26 3.55
N ASP A 75 -3.13 -11.66 3.28
CA ASP A 75 -3.85 -11.80 2.01
C ASP A 75 -3.01 -11.29 0.84
N GLU A 76 -2.36 -10.14 0.98
CA GLU A 76 -1.47 -9.61 -0.05
C GLU A 76 -0.26 -10.51 -0.31
N MET A 77 0.40 -11.01 0.75
CA MET A 77 1.53 -11.94 0.59
C MET A 77 1.09 -13.27 -0.06
N ASN A 78 -0.10 -13.76 0.25
CA ASN A 78 -0.65 -14.95 -0.38
C ASN A 78 -0.95 -14.73 -1.87
N ARG A 79 -1.53 -13.58 -2.24
CA ARG A 79 -1.77 -13.21 -3.64
C ARG A 79 -0.46 -13.14 -4.43
N ARG A 80 0.58 -12.50 -3.87
CA ARG A 80 1.91 -12.44 -4.49
C ARG A 80 2.50 -13.84 -4.73
N ARG A 81 2.44 -14.71 -3.72
CA ARG A 81 2.96 -16.08 -3.82
C ARG A 81 2.21 -16.90 -4.87
N GLN A 82 0.89 -16.81 -4.88
CA GLN A 82 0.05 -17.51 -5.86
C GLN A 82 0.40 -17.07 -7.29
N PHE A 83 0.53 -15.76 -7.52
CA PHE A 83 0.90 -15.22 -8.83
C PHE A 83 2.19 -15.84 -9.37
N TYR A 84 3.27 -15.83 -8.58
CA TYR A 84 4.56 -16.38 -9.02
C TYR A 84 4.59 -17.91 -9.12
N ASN A 85 3.75 -18.62 -8.34
CA ASN A 85 3.60 -20.08 -8.49
C ASN A 85 2.92 -20.45 -9.81
N GLU A 86 2.01 -19.60 -10.31
CA GLU A 86 1.31 -19.80 -11.57
C GLU A 86 2.13 -19.30 -12.78
N HIS A 87 3.09 -18.39 -12.56
CA HIS A 87 3.90 -17.75 -13.61
C HIS A 87 5.40 -18.04 -13.44
N ASN A 88 5.79 -19.31 -13.68
CA ASN A 88 7.17 -19.79 -13.50
C ASN A 88 8.24 -19.04 -14.34
N ASP A 89 7.84 -18.35 -15.41
CA ASP A 89 8.74 -17.58 -16.27
C ASP A 89 9.12 -16.21 -15.67
N GLN A 90 8.47 -15.79 -14.59
CA GLN A 90 8.70 -14.52 -13.93
C GLN A 90 9.31 -14.71 -12.55
N GLN A 91 10.34 -13.92 -12.24
CA GLN A 91 10.95 -13.92 -10.91
C GLN A 91 10.64 -12.61 -10.16
N PRO A 92 10.35 -12.69 -8.86
CA PRO A 92 10.14 -11.49 -8.05
C PRO A 92 11.44 -10.70 -7.90
N VAL A 93 11.32 -9.37 -7.87
CA VAL A 93 12.47 -8.47 -7.68
C VAL A 93 13.09 -8.62 -6.29
N SER A 94 12.27 -8.95 -5.29
CA SER A 94 12.69 -9.19 -3.92
C SER A 94 11.88 -10.33 -3.27
N LYS A 95 12.34 -10.84 -2.13
CA LYS A 95 11.59 -11.84 -1.38
C LYS A 95 10.21 -11.34 -0.94
N GLU A 96 10.11 -10.07 -0.57
CA GLU A 96 8.84 -9.41 -0.20
C GLU A 96 7.88 -9.30 -1.40
N ASP A 97 8.40 -8.98 -2.59
CA ASP A 97 7.62 -8.97 -3.83
C ASP A 97 7.13 -10.39 -4.19
N GLY A 98 7.90 -11.42 -3.85
CA GLY A 98 7.50 -12.82 -3.99
C GLY A 98 6.56 -13.36 -2.90
N GLY A 99 6.15 -12.53 -1.92
CA GLY A 99 5.31 -12.97 -0.80
C GLY A 99 6.05 -13.87 0.21
N GLN A 100 7.38 -13.84 0.23
CA GLN A 100 8.24 -14.62 1.12
C GLN A 100 8.82 -13.71 2.23
N VAL A 101 8.05 -13.46 3.27
CA VAL A 101 8.43 -12.56 4.38
C VAL A 101 8.69 -13.33 5.67
N SER A 102 9.57 -12.82 6.53
CA SER A 102 9.94 -13.48 7.79
C SER A 102 8.79 -13.53 8.79
N VAL A 103 8.76 -14.57 9.62
CA VAL A 103 7.76 -14.82 10.69
C VAL A 103 7.64 -13.66 11.71
N HIS A 104 8.64 -12.77 11.75
CA HIS A 104 8.67 -11.61 12.64
C HIS A 104 7.89 -10.38 12.10
N SER A 105 7.48 -10.43 10.84
CA SER A 105 6.71 -9.37 10.17
C SER A 105 5.18 -9.56 10.25
N CYS A 106 4.69 -10.51 11.04
CA CYS A 106 3.24 -10.70 11.22
C CYS A 106 2.64 -9.44 11.87
N TYR A 107 2.05 -8.58 11.05
CA TYR A 107 1.56 -7.27 11.49
C TYR A 107 0.44 -7.35 12.52
N PHE A 108 -0.32 -8.44 12.58
CA PHE A 108 -1.00 -8.98 13.76
C PHE A 108 -1.28 -10.46 13.50
N ARG A 109 -1.15 -11.33 14.50
CA ARG A 109 -1.62 -12.72 14.45
C ARG A 109 -3.03 -12.81 15.02
N PRO A 110 -3.84 -13.80 14.63
CA PRO A 110 -5.15 -14.04 15.24
C PRO A 110 -5.11 -14.18 16.77
N ASN A 111 -3.96 -14.52 17.34
CA ASN A 111 -3.76 -14.69 18.79
C ASN A 111 -3.12 -13.49 19.49
N ASP A 112 -2.87 -12.38 18.78
CA ASP A 112 -2.30 -11.20 19.41
C ASP A 112 -3.31 -10.57 20.37
N LYS A 113 -2.87 -10.25 21.59
CA LYS A 113 -3.73 -9.64 22.61
C LYS A 113 -3.94 -8.17 22.27
N ILE A 114 -5.17 -7.80 21.92
CA ILE A 114 -5.57 -6.41 21.67
C ILE A 114 -6.23 -5.88 22.94
N SER A 115 -5.67 -4.80 23.50
CA SER A 115 -6.28 -4.09 24.63
C SER A 115 -7.28 -3.08 24.08
N MET A 116 -8.55 -3.22 24.44
CA MET A 116 -9.62 -2.29 24.06
C MET A 116 -10.26 -1.72 25.33
N SER A 117 -10.54 -0.42 25.31
CA SER A 117 -11.29 0.27 26.36
C SER A 117 -12.55 0.87 25.74
N ILE A 118 -13.68 0.73 26.42
CA ILE A 118 -14.95 1.33 26.04
C ILE A 118 -15.30 2.33 27.15
N GLU A 119 -15.73 3.52 26.76
CA GLU A 119 -16.18 4.56 27.69
C GLU A 119 -17.63 4.91 27.35
N TYR A 120 -18.45 5.11 28.38
CA TYR A 120 -19.82 5.60 28.20
C TYR A 120 -19.76 7.10 27.98
N LEU A 121 -20.42 7.58 26.92
CA LEU A 121 -20.73 9.00 26.78
C LEU A 121 -21.99 9.26 27.60
N ASP A 122 -21.85 9.95 28.72
CA ASP A 122 -22.98 10.51 29.44
C ASP A 122 -23.57 11.67 28.60
N GLU A 123 -24.88 11.65 28.35
CA GLU A 123 -25.63 12.73 27.68
C GLU A 123 -25.60 14.05 28.48
#